data_AF-A0A523F4Y1-F1
#
_entry.id   AF-A0A523F4Y1-F1
#
_cell.length_a   1.000
_cell.length_b   1.000
_cell.length_c   1.000
_cell.angle_alpha   90.00
_cell.angle_beta   90.00
_cell.angle_gamma   90.00
#
_symmetry.space_group_name_H-M   'P 1'
#
loop_
_entity.id
_entity.type
_entity.pdbx_description
1 polymer ?
#
loop_
_entity_poly.entity_id
_entity_poly.type
_entity_poly.pdbx_seq_one_letter_code
_entity_poly.pdbx_strand_id
1 'polypeptide(L)' 'NAPANLAVLRRLVLNVARAHPDTKTSLRRKLLRAGWDQDFLFDLIHHMR' A
#
# COMPACT_ATOMS: atom_id res chain seq x y z
N ASN A 1 -9.67 15.72 -14.76
CA ASN A 1 -10.07 14.76 -13.69
C ASN A 1 -9.15 13.55 -13.56
N ALA A 2 -8.73 12.89 -14.65
CA ALA A 2 -7.86 11.69 -14.60
C ALA A 2 -6.58 11.79 -13.72
N PRO A 3 -5.71 12.82 -13.86
CA PRO A 3 -4.47 12.89 -13.06
C PRO A 3 -4.73 13.15 -11.56
N ALA A 4 -5.76 13.91 -11.22
CA ALA A 4 -6.14 14.16 -9.83
C ALA A 4 -6.64 12.87 -9.15
N ASN A 5 -7.46 12.08 -9.85
CA ASN A 5 -7.95 10.80 -9.35
C ASN A 5 -6.79 9.83 -9.07
N LEU A 6 -5.79 9.78 -9.95
CA LEU A 6 -4.58 8.96 -9.75
C LEU A 6 -3.72 9.45 -8.57
N ALA A 7 -3.65 10.77 -8.34
CA ALA A 7 -2.94 11.32 -7.20
C ALA A 7 -3.61 10.93 -5.87
N VAL A 8 -4.95 10.94 -5.83
CA VAL A 8 -5.73 10.48 -4.67
C VAL A 8 -5.48 8.99 -4.41
N LEU A 9 -5.54 8.15 -5.45
CA LEU A 9 -5.26 6.72 -5.33
C LEU A 9 -3.83 6.44 -4.84
N ARG A 10 -2.82 7.14 -5.38
CA ARG A 10 -1.44 7.02 -4.89
C ARG A 10 -1.32 7.39 -3.41
N ARG A 11 -1.98 8.46 -2.98
CA ARG A 11 -1.98 8.88 -1.58
C ARG A 11 -2.62 7.83 -0.68
N LEU A 12 -3.74 7.24 -1.10
CA LEU A 12 -4.40 6.16 -0.37
C LEU A 12 -3.45 4.97 -0.21
N VAL A 13 -2.85 4.50 -1.30
CA VAL A 13 -1.92 3.36 -1.31
C VAL A 13 -0.71 3.60 -0.39
N LEU A 14 -0.16 4.81 -0.35
CA LEU A 14 0.94 5.16 0.55
C LEU A 14 0.52 5.15 2.01
N ASN A 15 -0.68 5.60 2.33
CA ASN A 15 -1.21 5.55 3.70
C ASN A 15 -1.39 4.10 4.17
N VAL A 16 -1.94 3.23 3.32
CA VAL A 16 -2.09 1.79 3.61
C VAL A 16 -0.73 1.17 3.93
N ALA A 17 0.27 1.40 3.08
CA ALA A 17 1.59 0.81 3.26
C ALA A 17 2.35 1.34 4.48
N ARG A 18 2.01 2.55 4.95
CA ARG A 18 2.55 3.15 6.19
C ARG A 18 1.86 2.62 7.46
N ALA A 19 0.58 2.28 7.38
CA ALA A 19 -0.16 1.72 8.51
C ALA A 19 0.28 0.29 8.86
N HIS A 20 0.87 -0.42 7.90
CA HIS A 20 1.34 -1.79 8.10
C HIS A 20 2.50 -1.87 9.13
N PRO A 21 2.46 -2.80 10.11
CA PRO A 21 3.34 -2.84 11.26
C PRO A 21 4.81 -3.17 10.94
N ASP A 22 5.12 -3.66 9.73
CA ASP A 22 6.49 -3.96 9.34
C ASP A 22 7.30 -2.67 9.09
N THR A 23 8.14 -2.29 10.04
CA THR A 23 8.99 -1.09 9.93
C THR A 23 10.33 -1.36 9.24
N LYS A 24 10.68 -2.64 8.99
CA LYS A 24 11.98 -3.03 8.39
C LYS A 24 11.91 -3.05 6.87
N THR A 25 10.77 -3.42 6.32
CA THR A 25 10.58 -3.44 4.86
C THR A 25 10.29 -2.03 4.35
N SER A 26 11.09 -1.58 3.37
CA SER A 26 10.85 -0.29 2.74
C SER A 26 9.47 -0.21 2.07
N LEU A 27 8.84 0.97 2.11
CA LEU A 27 7.55 1.24 1.49
C LEU A 27 7.48 0.74 0.04
N ARG A 28 8.51 1.02 -0.76
CA ARG A 28 8.60 0.56 -2.15
C ARG A 28 8.56 -0.96 -2.27
N ARG A 29 9.25 -1.69 -1.38
CA ARG A 29 9.28 -3.15 -1.41
C ARG A 29 7.94 -3.74 -0.97
N LYS A 30 7.24 -3.14 -0.01
CA LYS A 30 5.86 -3.51 0.35
C LYS A 30 4.92 -3.37 -0.86
N LEU A 31 4.97 -2.23 -1.55
CA LEU A 31 4.14 -1.99 -2.72
C LEU A 31 4.44 -2.95 -3.88
N LEU A 32 5.73 -3.23 -4.13
CA LEU A 32 6.12 -4.22 -5.12
C LEU A 32 5.62 -5.60 -4.75
N ARG A 33 5.78 -6.01 -3.48
CA ARG A 33 5.31 -7.32 -3.01
C ARG A 33 3.80 -7.46 -3.15
N ALA A 34 3.02 -6.46 -2.73
CA ALA A 34 1.56 -6.46 -2.86
C ALA A 34 1.07 -6.55 -4.33
N GLY A 35 1.92 -6.21 -5.30
CA GLY A 35 1.61 -6.40 -6.72
C GLY A 35 1.74 -7.84 -7.22
N TRP A 36 2.48 -8.70 -6.51
CA TRP A 36 2.77 -10.09 -6.91
C TRP A 36 2.22 -11.13 -5.92
N ASP A 37 2.00 -10.73 -4.66
CA ASP A 37 1.58 -11.58 -3.54
C ASP A 37 0.21 -11.08 -3.06
N GLN A 38 -0.85 -11.79 -3.44
CA GLN A 38 -2.22 -11.41 -3.11
C GLN A 38 -2.53 -11.55 -1.62
N ASP A 39 -1.93 -12.54 -0.94
CA ASP A 39 -2.10 -12.72 0.50
C ASP A 39 -1.50 -11.54 1.26
N PHE A 40 -0.32 -11.08 0.84
CA PHE A 40 0.29 -9.87 1.37
C PHE A 40 -0.52 -8.61 1.06
N LEU A 41 -1.19 -8.52 -0.10
CA LEU A 41 -2.09 -7.41 -0.39
C LEU A 41 -3.27 -7.36 0.60
N PHE A 42 -3.91 -8.49 0.87
CA PHE A 42 -5.01 -8.55 1.84
C PHE A 42 -4.53 -8.24 3.26
N ASP A 43 -3.37 -8.76 3.66
CA ASP A 43 -2.73 -8.41 4.93
C ASP A 43 -2.50 -6.90 5.05
N LEU A 44 -2.00 -6.26 3.99
CA LEU A 44 -1.74 -4.82 3.95
C LEU A 44 -3.02 -3.99 4.16
N ILE A 45 -4.12 -4.41 3.53
CA ILE A 45 -5.42 -3.74 3.64
C ILE A 45 -6.06 -3.96 5.02
N HIS A 46 -5.91 -5.16 5.59
CA HIS A 46 -6.49 -5.52 6.88
C HIS A 46 -5.88 -4.73 8.05
N HIS A 47 -4.66 -4.22 7.87
CA HIS A 47 -3.95 -3.38 8.84
C HIS A 47 -4.35 -1.88 8.80
N MET A 48 -5.29 -1.47 7.96
CA MET A 48 -5.83 -0.08 7.94
C MET A 48 -6.82 0.23 9.08
N ARG A 49 -6.67 -0.37 10.26
CA ARG A 49 -7.56 -0.10 11.40
C ARG A 49 -7.22 1.21 12.10
#